data_AF-A0A553Q8J5-F1
#
_entry.id   AF-A0A553Q8J5-F1
#
_cell.length_a   1.000
_cell.length_b   1.000
_cell.length_c   1.000
_cell.angle_alpha   90.00
_cell.angle_beta   90.00
_cell.angle_gamma   90.00
#
_symmetry.space_group_name_H-M   'P 1'
#
loop_
_entity.id
_entity.type
_entity.pdbx_description
1 polymer ?
#
loop_
_entity_poly.entity_id
_entity_poly.type
_entity_poly.pdbx_seq_one_letter_code
_entity_poly.pdbx_strand_id
1 'polypeptide(L)'
;MDCVLKLLSQRGDKHQYRSAQCPMESVDHWCVGEDIYLHNPNVRWDDIIGLEAAKRLVKEAVVYPIKYPQLFTGILSPWKGLLLYGPPGTGKTMLAKAVATECKTTFFNISASSIVSKWRGDSEKLVRVLFELARYHAPSTIFLDELESVMSQRGVGQGGDHEGSRRMKTELLVQMDGLARSKDLVFVLAASNLPWELDHAMLRRLEKRILVGLPSTPARQAMISHWLPAVSNTGGVELRTDLDYYTLAQETGGYSGSDIRLVCKEAAMRPVRKIFDALENHNEGQSNMPVIELETVTTADFLEVIAHTKPSARCLMDRYTAWEKEYESV
;
A
#
# COMPACT_ATOMS: atom_id res chain seq x y z
N MET A 1 -20.15 10.38 -20.13
CA MET A 1 -18.87 10.98 -20.56
C MET A 1 -19.05 12.35 -21.22
N ASP A 2 -19.97 12.52 -22.18
CA ASP A 2 -20.16 13.81 -22.90
C ASP A 2 -20.64 14.99 -22.04
N CYS A 3 -21.39 14.75 -20.97
CA CYS A 3 -21.88 15.82 -20.09
C CYS A 3 -20.74 16.47 -19.26
N VAL A 4 -19.83 15.65 -18.74
CA VAL A 4 -18.68 16.09 -17.92
C VAL A 4 -17.61 16.77 -18.78
N LEU A 5 -17.38 16.25 -20.01
CA LEU A 5 -16.47 16.89 -20.96
C LEU A 5 -16.99 18.24 -21.46
N LYS A 6 -18.31 18.40 -21.63
CA LYS A 6 -18.91 19.73 -21.88
C LYS A 6 -18.72 20.69 -20.71
N LEU A 7 -18.83 20.21 -19.47
CA LEU A 7 -18.65 21.04 -18.27
C LEU A 7 -17.19 21.44 -18.02
N LEU A 8 -16.22 20.57 -18.33
CA LEU A 8 -14.79 20.87 -18.16
C LEU A 8 -14.23 21.70 -19.32
N SER A 9 -14.71 21.50 -20.56
CA SER A 9 -14.32 22.31 -21.73
C SER A 9 -14.83 23.76 -21.66
N GLN A 10 -15.94 24.01 -20.97
CA GLN A 10 -16.52 25.35 -20.79
C GLN A 10 -15.86 26.20 -19.68
N ARG A 11 -14.88 25.67 -18.93
CA ARG A 11 -14.20 26.39 -17.82
C ARG A 11 -13.20 27.48 -18.26
N GLY A 12 -13.15 27.81 -19.55
CA GLY A 12 -12.24 28.82 -20.11
C GLY A 12 -12.70 30.28 -19.96
N ASP A 13 -13.97 30.55 -19.63
CA ASP A 13 -14.53 31.90 -19.69
C ASP A 13 -15.03 32.41 -18.33
N LYS A 14 -14.35 33.43 -17.79
CA LYS A 14 -14.47 33.87 -16.38
C LYS A 14 -15.72 34.71 -16.05
N HIS A 15 -16.64 34.94 -16.99
CA HIS A 15 -17.69 35.95 -16.79
C HIS A 15 -19.14 35.48 -16.78
N GLN A 16 -19.44 34.18 -16.84
CA GLN A 16 -20.83 33.76 -17.01
C GLN A 16 -21.25 32.53 -16.21
N TYR A 17 -21.24 32.60 -14.88
CA TYR A 17 -21.83 31.53 -14.06
C TYR A 17 -22.52 32.06 -12.79
N ARG A 18 -23.85 32.20 -12.86
CA ARG A 18 -24.70 32.36 -11.65
C ARG A 18 -25.94 31.46 -11.63
N SER A 19 -26.08 30.48 -12.53
CA SER A 19 -27.34 29.72 -12.60
C SER A 19 -27.27 28.29 -13.16
N ALA A 20 -26.15 27.58 -13.05
CA ALA A 20 -26.10 26.14 -13.36
C ALA A 20 -25.60 25.35 -12.14
N GLN A 21 -26.52 25.03 -11.23
CA GLN A 21 -26.30 24.06 -10.15
C GLN A 21 -26.33 22.65 -10.76
N CYS A 22 -25.15 22.07 -11.00
CA CYS A 22 -24.99 20.61 -11.02
C CYS A 22 -24.10 20.27 -9.81
N PRO A 23 -24.58 19.50 -8.81
CA PRO A 23 -23.78 19.19 -7.63
C PRO A 23 -22.61 18.28 -8.04
N MET A 24 -21.37 18.72 -7.75
CA MET A 24 -20.14 17.97 -8.08
C MET A 24 -20.17 16.52 -7.58
N GLU A 25 -20.87 16.25 -6.47
CA GLU A 25 -21.09 14.92 -5.90
C GLU A 25 -21.60 13.88 -6.92
N SER A 26 -22.38 14.31 -7.92
CA SER A 26 -22.94 13.43 -8.96
C SER A 26 -21.95 13.11 -10.10
N VAL A 27 -20.92 13.95 -10.29
CA VAL A 27 -19.84 13.74 -11.26
C VAL A 27 -18.77 12.83 -10.66
N ASP A 28 -18.49 12.98 -9.37
CA ASP A 28 -17.53 12.19 -8.60
C ASP A 28 -17.88 10.70 -8.66
N HIS A 29 -19.15 10.36 -8.44
CA HIS A 29 -19.66 8.98 -8.44
C HIS A 29 -19.64 8.29 -9.81
N TRP A 30 -19.64 9.04 -10.92
CA TRP A 30 -19.73 8.50 -12.29
C TRP A 30 -18.39 8.42 -13.03
N CYS A 31 -17.42 9.27 -12.69
CA CYS A 31 -16.12 9.30 -13.37
C CYS A 31 -15.04 8.51 -12.63
N VAL A 32 -15.22 8.32 -11.32
CA VAL A 32 -14.23 7.75 -10.43
C VAL A 32 -15.01 6.83 -9.49
N GLY A 33 -15.12 5.55 -9.86
CA GLY A 33 -15.92 4.57 -9.10
C GLY A 33 -15.52 4.54 -7.62
N GLU A 34 -16.40 4.02 -6.75
CA GLU A 34 -16.17 3.91 -5.29
C GLU A 34 -14.79 3.34 -4.92
N ASP A 35 -14.18 2.54 -5.80
CA ASP A 35 -12.84 1.98 -5.68
C ASP A 35 -11.69 3.00 -5.52
N ILE A 36 -11.83 4.24 -6.00
CA ILE A 36 -10.72 5.21 -6.08
C ILE A 36 -10.75 6.22 -4.92
N TYR A 37 -11.91 6.42 -4.30
CA TYR A 37 -12.12 7.44 -3.27
C TYR A 37 -12.37 6.79 -1.91
N LEU A 38 -11.34 6.80 -1.05
CA LEU A 38 -11.46 6.32 0.31
C LEU A 38 -11.50 7.51 1.27
N HIS A 39 -12.67 7.75 1.87
CA HIS A 39 -12.71 8.56 3.08
C HIS A 39 -11.91 7.86 4.18
N ASN A 40 -10.93 8.58 4.73
CA ASN A 40 -10.04 8.24 5.84
C ASN A 40 -9.87 6.72 6.12
N PRO A 41 -8.75 6.09 5.71
CA PRO A 41 -8.56 4.64 5.78
C PRO A 41 -8.50 4.05 7.20
N ASN A 42 -8.55 4.89 8.25
CA ASN A 42 -8.62 4.51 9.67
C ASN A 42 -7.50 3.55 10.11
N VAL A 43 -6.32 3.67 9.49
CA VAL A 43 -5.08 3.02 9.93
C VAL A 43 -4.23 4.07 10.62
N ARG A 44 -3.70 3.79 11.81
CA ARG A 44 -2.83 4.69 12.59
C ARG A 44 -1.38 4.21 12.57
N TRP A 45 -0.46 5.04 13.05
CA TRP A 45 0.95 4.66 13.18
C TRP A 45 1.17 3.46 14.10
N ASP A 46 0.35 3.34 15.15
CA ASP A 46 0.45 2.30 16.16
C ASP A 46 -0.02 0.94 15.64
N ASP A 47 -0.84 0.92 14.59
CA ASP A 47 -1.29 -0.31 13.91
C ASP A 47 -0.18 -0.93 13.06
N ILE A 48 0.92 -0.20 12.83
CA ILE A 48 2.05 -0.66 12.03
C ILE A 48 3.18 -1.10 12.96
N ILE A 49 3.46 -2.39 13.02
CA ILE A 49 4.53 -2.94 13.85
C ILE A 49 5.89 -2.74 13.14
N GLY A 50 6.84 -2.07 13.80
CA GLY A 50 8.18 -1.82 13.28
C GLY A 50 8.26 -0.67 12.27
N LEU A 51 9.22 -0.75 11.33
CA LEU A 51 9.48 0.28 10.29
C LEU A 51 9.81 1.67 10.83
N GLU A 52 10.42 1.79 12.01
CA GLU A 52 10.66 3.08 12.67
C GLU A 52 11.45 4.08 11.82
N ALA A 53 12.46 3.61 11.07
CA ALA A 53 13.21 4.45 10.14
C ALA A 53 12.32 4.99 9.01
N ALA A 54 11.53 4.13 8.36
CA ALA A 54 10.63 4.53 7.29
C ALA A 54 9.51 5.46 7.81
N LYS A 55 8.90 5.14 8.95
CA LYS A 55 7.91 6.00 9.63
C LYS A 55 8.48 7.40 9.90
N ARG A 56 9.72 7.48 10.40
CA ARG A 56 10.38 8.75 10.66
C ARG A 56 10.58 9.56 9.38
N LEU A 57 11.16 8.96 8.34
CA LEU A 57 11.41 9.64 7.06
C LEU A 57 10.10 10.11 6.40
N VAL A 58 9.04 9.31 6.48
CA VAL A 58 7.71 9.68 5.97
C VAL A 58 7.08 10.81 6.81
N LYS A 59 7.23 10.79 8.14
CA LYS A 59 6.78 11.88 9.01
C LYS A 59 7.48 13.19 8.69
N GLU A 60 8.80 13.15 8.50
CA GLU A 60 9.61 14.30 8.08
C GLU A 60 9.18 14.82 6.71
N ALA A 61 8.86 13.91 5.78
CA ALA A 61 8.51 14.28 4.41
C ALA A 61 7.08 14.84 4.23
N VAL A 62 6.12 14.33 5.00
CA VAL A 62 4.69 14.60 4.76
C VAL A 62 3.98 15.20 5.96
N VAL A 63 4.18 14.63 7.16
CA VAL A 63 3.43 15.02 8.35
C VAL A 63 3.90 16.35 8.91
N TYR A 64 5.21 16.56 9.04
CA TYR A 64 5.78 17.77 9.62
C TYR A 64 5.53 19.02 8.79
N PRO A 65 5.59 19.00 7.44
CA PRO A 65 5.21 20.16 6.65
C PRO A 65 3.77 20.61 6.83
N ILE A 66 2.84 19.66 7.02
CA ILE A 66 1.43 19.98 7.27
C ILE A 66 1.25 20.52 8.69
N LYS A 67 1.97 19.94 9.67
CA LYS A 67 1.85 20.33 11.09
C LYS A 67 2.54 21.64 11.43
N TYR A 68 3.66 21.96 10.78
CA TYR A 68 4.51 23.11 11.07
C TYR A 68 4.86 23.91 9.80
N PRO A 69 3.87 24.40 9.04
CA PRO A 69 4.08 25.01 7.73
C PRO A 69 5.04 26.21 7.73
N GLN A 70 5.17 26.92 8.85
CA GLN A 70 6.10 28.04 9.03
C GLN A 70 7.58 27.65 8.87
N LEU A 71 7.93 26.37 9.11
CA LEU A 71 9.29 25.87 8.95
C LEU A 71 9.60 25.46 7.49
N PHE A 72 8.56 25.20 6.69
CA PHE A 72 8.68 24.60 5.37
C PHE A 72 8.38 25.62 4.26
N THR A 73 9.27 26.60 4.12
CA THR A 73 9.18 27.67 3.10
C THR A 73 10.46 27.77 2.26
N GLY A 74 10.35 28.35 1.07
CA GLY A 74 11.50 28.50 0.16
C GLY A 74 12.11 27.15 -0.20
N ILE A 75 13.41 26.98 0.06
CA ILE A 75 14.13 25.72 -0.19
C ILE A 75 13.65 24.55 0.67
N LEU A 76 13.01 24.85 1.81
CA LEU A 76 12.43 23.85 2.71
C LEU A 76 10.99 23.53 2.34
N SER A 77 10.51 23.89 1.15
CA SER A 77 9.19 23.50 0.69
C SER A 77 8.99 21.99 0.77
N PRO A 78 7.80 21.50 1.15
CA PRO A 78 7.54 20.07 1.23
C PRO A 78 7.75 19.38 -0.11
N TRP A 79 8.27 18.16 -0.06
CA TRP A 79 8.31 17.26 -1.20
C TRP A 79 6.90 16.97 -1.70
N LYS A 80 6.71 16.99 -3.02
CA LYS A 80 5.42 16.68 -3.65
C LYS A 80 5.29 15.23 -4.11
N GLY A 81 6.42 14.51 -4.21
CA GLY A 81 6.47 13.13 -4.66
C GLY A 81 7.38 12.28 -3.78
N LEU A 82 6.85 11.17 -3.27
CA LEU A 82 7.55 10.21 -2.43
C LEU A 82 7.38 8.80 -2.97
N LEU A 83 8.48 8.04 -3.07
CA LEU A 83 8.48 6.62 -3.43
C LEU A 83 8.74 5.75 -2.20
N LEU A 84 7.79 4.89 -1.86
CA LEU A 84 8.01 3.73 -1.00
C LEU A 84 8.41 2.55 -1.87
N TYR A 85 9.61 2.02 -1.68
CA TYR A 85 10.04 0.83 -2.39
C TYR A 85 10.49 -0.25 -1.43
N GLY A 86 10.48 -1.49 -1.89
CA GLY A 86 10.97 -2.62 -1.11
C GLY A 86 10.18 -3.89 -1.41
N PRO A 87 10.51 -4.97 -0.72
CA PRO A 87 9.89 -6.27 -0.94
C PRO A 87 8.36 -6.25 -0.80
N PRO A 88 7.63 -7.14 -1.49
CA PRO A 88 6.20 -7.29 -1.26
C PRO A 88 5.93 -7.73 0.19
N GLY A 89 4.76 -7.35 0.73
CA GLY A 89 4.36 -7.77 2.08
C GLY A 89 5.09 -7.10 3.25
N THR A 90 5.81 -5.98 3.02
CA THR A 90 6.48 -5.21 4.08
C THR A 90 5.67 -4.03 4.61
N GLY A 91 4.43 -3.83 4.15
CA GLY A 91 3.52 -2.83 4.72
C GLY A 91 3.54 -1.45 4.05
N LYS A 92 4.07 -1.30 2.82
CA LYS A 92 4.04 -0.05 2.04
C LYS A 92 2.64 0.59 1.95
N THR A 93 1.63 -0.20 1.59
CA THR A 93 0.23 0.26 1.49
C THR A 93 -0.36 0.62 2.85
N MET A 94 -0.01 -0.10 3.93
CA MET A 94 -0.42 0.27 5.30
C MET A 94 0.21 1.59 5.74
N LEU A 95 1.49 1.79 5.42
CA LEU A 95 2.22 3.03 5.71
C LEU A 95 1.57 4.22 5.01
N ALA A 96 1.22 4.08 3.72
CA ALA A 96 0.51 5.10 2.96
C ALA A 96 -0.86 5.46 3.58
N LYS A 97 -1.63 4.44 3.99
CA LYS A 97 -2.91 4.63 4.68
C LYS A 97 -2.73 5.36 6.02
N ALA A 98 -1.72 4.99 6.81
CA ALA A 98 -1.43 5.66 8.09
C ALA A 98 -1.10 7.14 7.90
N VAL A 99 -0.30 7.48 6.87
CA VAL A 99 -0.02 8.89 6.53
C VAL A 99 -1.32 9.66 6.26
N ALA A 100 -2.21 9.11 5.45
CA ALA A 100 -3.44 9.79 5.08
C ALA A 100 -4.37 10.02 6.28
N THR A 101 -4.50 9.02 7.17
CA THR A 101 -5.26 9.14 8.42
C THR A 101 -4.71 10.24 9.32
N GLU A 102 -3.39 10.29 9.47
CA GLU A 102 -2.70 11.15 10.43
C GLU A 102 -2.65 12.60 9.95
N CYS A 103 -2.49 12.80 8.65
CA CYS A 103 -2.56 14.11 8.01
C CYS A 103 -4.01 14.60 7.80
N LYS A 104 -5.03 13.75 8.06
CA LYS A 104 -6.45 14.02 7.82
C LYS A 104 -6.73 14.50 6.38
N THR A 105 -6.04 13.91 5.41
CA THR A 105 -6.17 14.26 4.00
C THR A 105 -7.12 13.31 3.29
N THR A 106 -7.74 13.78 2.23
CA THR A 106 -8.47 12.92 1.28
C THR A 106 -7.52 11.89 0.67
N PHE A 107 -7.87 10.61 0.68
CA PHE A 107 -6.99 9.53 0.19
C PHE A 107 -7.52 8.93 -1.11
N PHE A 108 -6.81 9.20 -2.21
CA PHE A 108 -7.06 8.59 -3.50
C PHE A 108 -6.17 7.36 -3.64
N ASN A 109 -6.75 6.16 -3.58
CA ASN A 109 -6.00 4.91 -3.71
C ASN A 109 -6.17 4.33 -5.11
N ILE A 110 -5.09 4.27 -5.88
CA ILE A 110 -5.15 3.77 -7.25
C ILE A 110 -4.00 2.80 -7.49
N SER A 111 -4.35 1.58 -7.87
CA SER A 111 -3.38 0.67 -8.46
C SER A 111 -3.12 1.08 -9.91
N ALA A 112 -1.85 1.24 -10.27
CA ALA A 112 -1.46 1.67 -11.60
C ALA A 112 -1.95 0.68 -12.68
N SER A 113 -1.98 -0.62 -12.38
CA SER A 113 -2.50 -1.67 -13.28
C SER A 113 -4.00 -1.54 -13.56
N SER A 114 -4.76 -0.99 -12.60
CA SER A 114 -6.22 -0.77 -12.74
C SER A 114 -6.54 0.37 -13.71
N ILE A 115 -5.67 1.38 -13.84
CA ILE A 115 -5.87 2.51 -14.76
C ILE A 115 -5.78 2.04 -16.22
N VAL A 116 -4.81 1.16 -16.52
CA VAL A 116 -4.57 0.67 -17.89
C VAL A 116 -5.64 -0.33 -18.35
N SER A 117 -6.11 -1.19 -17.45
CA SER A 117 -7.00 -2.31 -17.76
C SER A 117 -8.47 -1.90 -17.93
N LYS A 118 -9.00 -1.06 -17.04
CA LYS A 118 -10.42 -0.65 -17.07
C LYS A 118 -10.74 0.33 -18.21
N TRP A 119 -9.75 1.01 -18.78
CA TRP A 119 -9.98 2.19 -19.63
C TRP A 119 -9.12 2.20 -20.90
N ARG A 120 -9.25 1.15 -21.73
CA ARG A 120 -8.57 1.07 -23.04
C ARG A 120 -8.95 2.27 -23.93
N GLY A 121 -8.06 3.26 -24.02
CA GLY A 121 -8.17 4.41 -24.92
C GLY A 121 -8.36 5.78 -24.25
N ASP A 122 -8.75 5.82 -22.97
CA ASP A 122 -9.06 7.06 -22.22
C ASP A 122 -8.27 7.21 -20.91
N SER A 123 -7.21 6.42 -20.72
CA SER A 123 -6.37 6.44 -19.52
C SER A 123 -5.74 7.81 -19.21
N GLU A 124 -5.40 8.61 -20.23
CA GLU A 124 -4.90 9.99 -20.07
C GLU A 124 -5.94 10.92 -19.43
N LYS A 125 -7.21 10.78 -19.82
CA LYS A 125 -8.30 11.61 -19.27
C LYS A 125 -8.53 11.28 -17.80
N LEU A 126 -8.44 9.99 -17.44
CA LEU A 126 -8.58 9.57 -16.05
C LEU A 126 -7.47 10.14 -15.16
N VAL A 127 -6.23 10.15 -15.64
CA VAL A 127 -5.11 10.78 -14.91
C VAL A 127 -5.37 12.28 -14.73
N ARG A 128 -5.88 12.99 -15.74
CA ARG A 128 -6.26 14.41 -15.59
C ARG A 128 -7.34 14.61 -14.53
N VAL A 129 -8.45 13.87 -14.66
CA VAL A 129 -9.59 13.96 -13.75
C VAL A 129 -9.17 13.64 -12.32
N LEU A 130 -8.35 12.62 -12.11
CA LEU A 130 -7.80 12.27 -10.79
C LEU A 130 -7.10 13.47 -10.14
N PHE A 131 -6.16 14.10 -10.85
CA PHE A 131 -5.40 15.21 -10.29
C PHE A 131 -6.26 16.47 -10.11
N GLU A 132 -7.25 16.70 -10.98
CA GLU A 132 -8.23 17.78 -10.80
C GLU A 132 -9.09 17.56 -9.54
N LEU A 133 -9.58 16.34 -9.32
CA LEU A 133 -10.34 15.98 -8.11
C LEU A 133 -9.47 16.08 -6.86
N ALA A 134 -8.24 15.60 -6.91
CA ALA A 134 -7.31 15.71 -5.79
C ALA A 134 -7.03 17.17 -5.41
N ARG A 135 -6.90 18.07 -6.40
CA ARG A 135 -6.78 19.52 -6.17
C ARG A 135 -8.06 20.12 -5.61
N TYR A 136 -9.22 19.68 -6.11
CA TYR A 136 -10.53 20.16 -5.61
C TYR A 136 -10.76 19.76 -4.14
N HIS A 137 -10.36 18.55 -3.74
CA HIS A 137 -10.47 18.03 -2.38
C HIS A 137 -9.24 18.30 -1.49
N ALA A 138 -8.34 19.21 -1.89
CA ALA A 138 -7.13 19.48 -1.14
C ALA A 138 -7.44 19.91 0.32
N PRO A 139 -6.68 19.41 1.33
CA PRO A 139 -5.46 18.63 1.20
C PRO A 139 -5.71 17.15 0.87
N SER A 140 -4.93 16.63 -0.09
CA SER A 140 -5.13 15.29 -0.66
C SER A 140 -3.84 14.50 -0.80
N THR A 141 -3.95 13.20 -0.61
CA THR A 141 -2.92 12.19 -0.88
C THR A 141 -3.34 11.37 -2.09
N ILE A 142 -2.52 11.32 -3.13
CA ILE A 142 -2.67 10.36 -4.22
C ILE A 142 -1.71 9.21 -3.97
N PHE A 143 -2.23 8.02 -3.68
CA PHE A 143 -1.46 6.80 -3.55
C PHE A 143 -1.49 5.98 -4.84
N LEU A 144 -0.33 5.78 -5.44
CA LEU A 144 -0.13 4.99 -6.65
C LEU A 144 0.57 3.68 -6.30
N ASP A 145 -0.18 2.58 -6.22
CA ASP A 145 0.39 1.25 -5.95
C ASP A 145 0.84 0.55 -7.23
N GLU A 146 1.82 -0.35 -7.10
CA GLU A 146 2.42 -1.12 -8.20
C GLU A 146 2.88 -0.26 -9.38
N LEU A 147 3.59 0.83 -9.10
CA LEU A 147 3.98 1.82 -10.12
C LEU A 147 4.75 1.20 -11.31
N GLU A 148 5.50 0.12 -11.07
CA GLU A 148 6.23 -0.65 -12.08
C GLU A 148 5.33 -1.14 -13.23
N SER A 149 4.06 -1.43 -12.95
CA SER A 149 3.11 -1.93 -13.95
C SER A 149 2.81 -0.92 -15.06
N VAL A 150 2.98 0.37 -14.76
CA VAL A 150 2.72 1.46 -15.71
C VAL A 150 3.96 2.25 -16.04
N MET A 151 5.00 2.28 -15.20
CA MET A 151 6.20 3.11 -15.37
C MET A 151 7.47 2.29 -15.66
N SER A 152 7.30 1.09 -16.20
CA SER A 152 8.43 0.25 -16.61
C SER A 152 9.30 0.92 -17.67
N GLN A 153 10.62 0.74 -17.55
CA GLN A 153 11.60 1.12 -18.56
C GLN A 153 11.25 0.45 -19.89
N ARG A 154 11.19 1.27 -20.94
CA ARG A 154 10.77 0.86 -22.28
C ARG A 154 11.54 -0.39 -22.74
N GLY A 155 10.82 -1.44 -23.15
CA GLY A 155 11.37 -2.44 -24.08
C GLY A 155 11.81 -3.80 -23.54
N VAL A 156 11.39 -4.25 -22.35
CA VAL A 156 11.77 -5.60 -21.85
C VAL A 156 10.81 -6.71 -22.32
N GLY A 157 9.68 -6.37 -22.93
CA GLY A 157 8.76 -7.34 -23.57
C GLY A 157 8.85 -7.33 -25.09
N GLN A 158 8.88 -8.52 -25.73
CA GLN A 158 8.62 -8.67 -27.17
C GLN A 158 7.19 -8.20 -27.49
N GLY A 159 7.05 -6.91 -27.79
CA GLY A 159 5.76 -6.24 -27.96
C GLY A 159 5.83 -4.88 -27.27
N GLY A 160 6.35 -3.89 -27.99
CA GLY A 160 6.61 -2.55 -27.44
C GLY A 160 5.39 -1.94 -26.75
N ASP A 161 5.65 -1.02 -25.81
CA ASP A 161 4.62 -0.29 -25.07
C ASP A 161 3.47 0.16 -25.99
N HIS A 162 2.26 -0.32 -25.69
CA HIS A 162 1.04 0.13 -26.35
C HIS A 162 0.97 1.66 -26.31
N GLU A 163 0.58 2.29 -27.42
CA GLU A 163 0.54 3.75 -27.54
C GLU A 163 -0.26 4.43 -26.40
N GLY A 164 -1.35 3.80 -25.95
CA GLY A 164 -2.14 4.28 -24.81
C GLY A 164 -1.38 4.28 -23.48
N SER A 165 -0.48 3.33 -23.25
CA SER A 165 0.38 3.33 -22.06
C SER A 165 1.38 4.49 -22.12
N ARG A 166 1.96 4.77 -23.29
CA ARG A 166 2.89 5.91 -23.47
C ARG A 166 2.24 7.26 -23.23
N ARG A 167 1.03 7.45 -23.75
CA ARG A 167 0.25 8.69 -23.53
C ARG A 167 -0.10 8.87 -22.06
N MET A 168 -0.53 7.81 -21.39
CA MET A 168 -0.78 7.83 -19.95
C MET A 168 0.48 8.14 -19.13
N LYS A 169 1.62 7.47 -19.42
CA LYS A 169 2.92 7.76 -18.77
C LYS A 169 3.24 9.25 -18.88
N THR A 170 3.12 9.80 -20.09
CA THR A 170 3.39 11.21 -20.37
C THR A 170 2.46 12.13 -19.58
N GLU A 171 1.16 11.84 -19.56
CA GLU A 171 0.18 12.64 -18.84
C GLU A 171 0.45 12.65 -17.33
N LEU A 172 0.78 11.49 -16.74
CA LEU A 172 1.09 11.40 -15.31
C LEU A 172 2.32 12.26 -14.95
N LEU A 173 3.37 12.23 -15.78
CA LEU A 173 4.55 13.09 -15.59
C LEU A 173 4.21 14.58 -15.69
N VAL A 174 3.35 14.97 -16.65
CA VAL A 174 2.86 16.35 -16.81
C VAL A 174 2.06 16.80 -15.59
N GLN A 175 1.17 15.96 -15.07
CA GLN A 175 0.39 16.28 -13.87
C GLN A 175 1.28 16.45 -12.63
N MET A 176 2.31 15.61 -12.46
CA MET A 176 3.28 15.74 -11.36
C MET A 176 4.10 17.04 -11.47
N ASP A 177 4.54 17.42 -12.67
CA ASP A 177 5.24 18.69 -12.89
C ASP A 177 4.33 19.89 -12.57
N GLY A 178 3.04 19.78 -12.89
CA GLY A 178 2.02 20.77 -12.52
C GLY A 178 1.85 20.90 -11.00
N LEU A 179 1.88 19.78 -10.26
CA LEU A 179 1.83 19.80 -8.79
C LEU A 179 3.06 20.47 -8.16
N ALA A 180 4.26 20.22 -8.70
CA ALA A 180 5.50 20.80 -8.18
C ALA A 180 5.52 22.33 -8.25
N ARG A 181 4.81 22.93 -9.22
CA ARG A 181 4.71 24.39 -9.39
C ARG A 181 3.51 24.99 -8.66
N SER A 182 2.58 24.16 -8.21
CA SER A 182 1.36 24.60 -7.55
C SER A 182 1.56 24.80 -6.05
N LYS A 183 0.76 25.71 -5.48
CA LYS A 183 0.62 25.86 -4.02
C LYS A 183 -0.39 24.87 -3.42
N ASP A 184 -1.06 24.08 -4.26
CA ASP A 184 -2.05 23.09 -3.81
C ASP A 184 -1.42 22.09 -2.84
N LEU A 185 -2.14 21.76 -1.76
CA LEU A 185 -1.74 20.77 -0.76
C LEU A 185 -2.06 19.34 -1.23
N VAL A 186 -1.60 19.01 -2.44
CA VAL A 186 -1.68 17.67 -3.01
C VAL A 186 -0.30 17.07 -3.05
N PHE A 187 -0.16 15.85 -2.57
CA PHE A 187 1.08 15.09 -2.67
C PHE A 187 0.85 13.69 -3.23
N VAL A 188 1.86 13.17 -3.91
CA VAL A 188 1.85 11.85 -4.54
C VAL A 188 2.74 10.92 -3.73
N LEU A 189 2.18 9.80 -3.31
CA LEU A 189 2.91 8.73 -2.65
C LEU A 189 2.82 7.49 -3.55
N ALA A 190 3.94 7.04 -4.08
CA ALA A 190 3.98 5.87 -4.95
C ALA A 190 4.57 4.68 -4.20
N ALA A 191 4.09 3.48 -4.50
CA ALA A 191 4.68 2.24 -4.03
C ALA A 191 5.17 1.39 -5.20
N SER A 192 6.32 0.74 -5.02
CA SER A 192 6.84 -0.20 -6.01
C SER A 192 7.55 -1.38 -5.35
N ASN A 193 7.39 -2.57 -5.93
CA ASN A 193 8.20 -3.73 -5.56
C ASN A 193 9.46 -3.86 -6.42
N LEU A 194 9.50 -3.23 -7.60
CA LEU A 194 10.57 -3.36 -8.60
C LEU A 194 11.15 -1.98 -8.95
N PRO A 195 11.82 -1.29 -8.02
CA PRO A 195 12.24 0.10 -8.21
C PRO A 195 13.26 0.28 -9.35
N TRP A 196 14.03 -0.75 -9.67
CA TRP A 196 14.96 -0.78 -10.82
C TRP A 196 14.25 -0.82 -12.18
N GLU A 197 12.95 -1.15 -12.24
CA GLU A 197 12.18 -1.09 -13.48
C GLU A 197 11.60 0.30 -13.73
N LEU A 198 11.63 1.20 -12.74
CA LEU A 198 11.10 2.54 -12.90
C LEU A 198 11.97 3.38 -13.83
N ASP A 199 11.32 4.16 -14.70
CA ASP A 199 12.04 5.10 -15.55
C ASP A 199 12.62 6.28 -14.76
N HIS A 200 13.72 6.85 -15.26
CA HIS A 200 14.38 7.99 -14.61
C HIS A 200 13.50 9.26 -14.57
N ALA A 201 12.54 9.39 -15.50
CA ALA A 201 11.65 10.54 -15.55
C ALA A 201 10.73 10.56 -14.32
N MET A 202 10.18 9.41 -13.95
CA MET A 202 9.37 9.21 -12.76
C MET A 202 10.21 9.35 -11.50
N LEU A 203 11.38 8.71 -11.46
CA LEU A 203 12.30 8.81 -10.31
C LEU A 203 12.72 10.25 -10.01
N ARG A 204 12.82 11.13 -11.02
CA ARG A 204 13.11 12.56 -10.81
C ARG A 204 11.98 13.31 -10.09
N ARG A 205 10.73 12.88 -10.25
CA ARG A 205 9.54 13.50 -9.64
C ARG A 205 9.19 12.88 -8.29
N LEU A 206 9.68 11.67 -8.04
CA LEU A 206 9.68 11.03 -6.72
C LEU A 206 10.97 11.40 -6.00
N GLU A 207 11.00 12.64 -5.52
CA GLU A 207 12.17 13.30 -4.92
C GLU A 207 12.70 12.52 -3.72
N LYS A 208 11.78 12.08 -2.85
CA LYS A 208 12.10 11.30 -1.65
C LYS A 208 11.87 9.82 -1.90
N ARG A 209 12.87 8.98 -1.65
CA ARG A 209 12.79 7.52 -1.86
C ARG A 209 13.11 6.82 -0.56
N ILE A 210 12.20 5.98 -0.08
CA ILE A 210 12.28 5.36 1.23
C ILE A 210 12.17 3.84 1.07
N LEU A 211 13.20 3.13 1.52
CA LEU A 211 13.19 1.68 1.62
C LEU A 211 12.27 1.23 2.76
N VAL A 212 11.27 0.43 2.42
CA VAL A 212 10.43 -0.32 3.34
C VAL A 212 10.91 -1.76 3.34
N GLY A 213 11.98 -1.99 4.11
CA GLY A 213 12.69 -3.26 4.20
C GLY A 213 11.97 -4.32 5.05
N LEU A 214 12.65 -5.45 5.25
CA LEU A 214 12.16 -6.52 6.12
C LEU A 214 12.14 -6.09 7.59
N PRO A 215 11.21 -6.65 8.40
CA PRO A 215 11.15 -6.37 9.82
C PRO A 215 12.42 -6.81 10.56
N SER A 216 12.85 -6.01 11.53
CA SER A 216 13.92 -6.35 12.48
C SER A 216 13.48 -7.47 13.43
N THR A 217 14.43 -8.11 14.13
CA THR A 217 14.10 -9.19 15.09
C THR A 217 13.06 -8.75 16.14
N PRO A 218 13.17 -7.58 16.80
CA PRO A 218 12.13 -7.12 17.72
C PRO A 218 10.77 -6.90 17.05
N ALA A 219 10.76 -6.42 15.80
CA ALA A 219 9.51 -6.24 15.05
C ALA A 219 8.87 -7.59 14.71
N ARG A 220 9.66 -8.61 14.32
CA ARG A 220 9.16 -9.97 14.08
C ARG A 220 8.57 -10.59 15.33
N GLN A 221 9.24 -10.44 16.48
CA GLN A 221 8.73 -10.89 17.78
C GLN A 221 7.35 -10.27 18.07
N ALA A 222 7.24 -8.95 17.93
CA ALA A 222 5.98 -8.23 18.13
C ALA A 222 4.90 -8.65 17.12
N MET A 223 5.25 -8.88 15.85
CA MET A 223 4.31 -9.37 14.83
C MET A 223 3.79 -10.77 15.17
N ILE A 224 4.65 -11.70 15.58
CA ILE A 224 4.23 -13.07 15.94
C ILE A 224 3.31 -13.02 17.17
N SER A 225 3.69 -12.24 18.21
CA SER A 225 2.86 -12.06 19.40
C SER A 225 1.51 -11.41 19.08
N HIS A 226 1.47 -10.49 18.11
CA HIS A 226 0.23 -9.86 17.66
C HIS A 226 -0.69 -10.83 16.90
N TRP A 227 -0.15 -11.61 15.94
CA TRP A 227 -0.96 -12.53 15.13
C TRP A 227 -1.33 -13.82 15.84
N LEU A 228 -0.49 -14.27 16.78
CA LEU A 228 -0.64 -15.52 17.51
C LEU A 228 -0.36 -15.30 19.02
N PRO A 229 -1.24 -14.55 19.71
CA PRO A 229 -1.12 -14.32 21.15
C PRO A 229 -1.37 -15.59 21.98
N ALA A 230 -1.00 -15.56 23.26
CA ALA A 230 -1.16 -16.69 24.18
C ALA A 230 -2.61 -17.22 24.24
N VAL A 231 -3.59 -16.31 24.13
CA VAL A 231 -5.01 -16.66 23.99
C VAL A 231 -5.60 -15.78 22.90
N SER A 232 -6.19 -16.41 21.88
CA SER A 232 -6.95 -15.71 20.84
C SER A 232 -8.41 -16.12 20.91
N ASN A 233 -9.29 -15.12 21.06
CA ASN A 233 -10.73 -15.32 21.18
C ASN A 233 -11.49 -14.35 20.27
N THR A 234 -11.35 -14.53 18.95
CA THR A 234 -12.04 -13.74 17.92
C THR A 234 -13.40 -14.34 17.55
N GLY A 235 -14.27 -14.52 18.54
CA GLY A 235 -15.68 -14.90 18.32
C GLY A 235 -15.90 -16.32 17.78
N GLY A 236 -14.92 -17.20 17.97
CA GLY A 236 -14.96 -18.61 17.55
C GLY A 236 -14.35 -19.53 18.62
N VAL A 237 -13.76 -20.64 18.21
CA VAL A 237 -13.08 -21.56 19.15
C VAL A 237 -11.84 -20.87 19.73
N GLU A 238 -11.68 -20.95 21.06
CA GLU A 238 -10.52 -20.41 21.76
C GLU A 238 -9.25 -21.14 21.32
N LEU A 239 -8.27 -20.38 20.83
CA LEU A 239 -6.95 -20.91 20.50
C LEU A 239 -5.96 -20.50 21.60
N ARG A 240 -5.33 -21.50 22.21
CA ARG A 240 -4.25 -21.30 23.18
C ARG A 240 -2.90 -21.57 22.54
N THR A 241 -1.91 -20.76 22.89
CA THR A 241 -0.55 -20.92 22.38
C THR A 241 0.47 -20.78 23.50
N ASP A 242 1.53 -21.58 23.42
CA ASP A 242 2.70 -21.56 24.30
C ASP A 242 3.96 -21.39 23.45
N LEU A 243 4.28 -20.13 23.17
CA LEU A 243 5.27 -19.72 22.17
C LEU A 243 6.40 -18.92 22.82
N ASP A 244 7.63 -19.35 22.57
CA ASP A 244 8.81 -18.52 22.79
C ASP A 244 8.98 -17.55 21.61
N TYR A 245 8.36 -16.39 21.72
CA TYR A 245 8.41 -15.36 20.68
C TYR A 245 9.84 -14.90 20.36
N TYR A 246 10.77 -14.96 21.32
CA TYR A 246 12.15 -14.55 21.08
C TYR A 246 12.85 -15.54 20.15
N THR A 247 12.76 -16.85 20.43
CA THR A 247 13.33 -17.90 19.57
C THR A 247 12.68 -17.87 18.18
N LEU A 248 11.35 -17.76 18.10
CA LEU A 248 10.65 -17.68 16.81
C LEU A 248 11.06 -16.45 15.98
N ALA A 249 11.34 -15.32 16.62
CA ALA A 249 11.82 -14.12 15.92
C ALA A 249 13.22 -14.29 15.31
N GLN A 250 14.10 -15.11 15.92
CA GLN A 250 15.41 -15.46 15.37
C GLN A 250 15.27 -16.39 14.16
N GLU A 251 14.43 -17.42 14.27
CA GLU A 251 14.21 -18.42 13.22
C GLU A 251 13.46 -17.88 11.99
N THR A 252 12.71 -16.79 12.16
CA THR A 252 12.01 -16.09 11.07
C THR A 252 12.86 -15.01 10.38
N GLY A 253 14.18 -15.13 10.44
CA GLY A 253 15.11 -14.28 9.69
C GLY A 253 14.82 -14.28 8.19
N GLY A 254 14.62 -13.10 7.60
CA GLY A 254 14.34 -12.94 6.17
C GLY A 254 12.87 -12.95 5.76
N TYR A 255 11.94 -13.11 6.72
CA TYR A 255 10.49 -13.12 6.45
C TYR A 255 9.93 -11.70 6.36
N SER A 256 9.01 -11.48 5.41
CA SER A 256 8.18 -10.28 5.34
C SER A 256 7.03 -10.33 6.36
N GLY A 257 6.32 -9.22 6.56
CA GLY A 257 5.13 -9.21 7.42
C GLY A 257 4.04 -10.16 6.92
N SER A 258 3.86 -10.27 5.60
CA SER A 258 2.96 -11.24 4.98
C SER A 258 3.39 -12.69 5.23
N ASP A 259 4.70 -12.98 5.15
CA ASP A 259 5.20 -14.33 5.42
C ASP A 259 4.99 -14.71 6.89
N ILE A 260 5.26 -13.80 7.84
CA ILE A 260 5.03 -14.03 9.28
C ILE A 260 3.55 -14.31 9.55
N ARG A 261 2.65 -13.52 8.96
CA ARG A 261 1.20 -13.73 9.06
C ARG A 261 0.80 -15.12 8.51
N LEU A 262 1.40 -15.54 7.39
CA LEU A 262 1.14 -16.85 6.80
C LEU A 262 1.60 -17.99 7.72
N VAL A 263 2.82 -17.90 8.28
CA VAL A 263 3.34 -18.91 9.22
C VAL A 263 2.45 -18.99 10.47
N CYS A 264 2.04 -17.84 11.04
CA CYS A 264 1.13 -17.82 12.20
C CYS A 264 -0.21 -18.48 11.87
N LYS A 265 -0.75 -18.22 10.67
CA LYS A 265 -1.99 -18.85 10.19
C LYS A 265 -1.83 -20.36 10.03
N GLU A 266 -0.74 -20.82 9.43
CA GLU A 266 -0.46 -22.26 9.26
C GLU A 266 -0.26 -22.97 10.60
N ALA A 267 0.42 -22.35 11.55
CA ALA A 267 0.55 -22.86 12.92
C ALA A 267 -0.81 -22.98 13.62
N ALA A 268 -1.66 -21.95 13.52
CA ALA A 268 -3.02 -21.96 14.07
C ALA A 268 -3.94 -23.00 13.40
N MET A 269 -3.70 -23.34 12.13
CA MET A 269 -4.48 -24.34 11.40
C MET A 269 -4.13 -25.79 11.76
N ARG A 270 -2.97 -26.06 12.37
CA ARG A 270 -2.58 -27.44 12.74
C ARG A 270 -3.61 -28.16 13.64
N PRO A 271 -4.04 -27.59 14.79
CA PRO A 271 -5.03 -28.26 15.63
C PRO A 271 -6.39 -28.37 14.92
N VAL A 272 -6.75 -27.40 14.08
CA VAL A 272 -7.98 -27.41 13.29
C VAL A 272 -8.00 -28.55 12.27
N ARG A 273 -6.88 -28.83 11.59
CA ARG A 273 -6.77 -29.93 10.61
C ARG A 273 -7.04 -31.30 11.23
N LYS A 274 -6.53 -31.54 12.45
CA LYS A 274 -6.80 -32.79 13.19
C LYS A 274 -8.29 -32.99 13.49
N ILE A 275 -9.01 -31.89 13.74
CA ILE A 275 -10.45 -31.91 13.96
C ILE A 275 -11.19 -32.24 12.66
N PHE A 276 -10.80 -31.66 11.53
CA PHE A 276 -11.38 -32.01 10.24
C PHE A 276 -11.18 -33.49 9.91
N ASP A 277 -9.98 -34.03 10.13
CA ASP A 277 -9.71 -35.46 9.96
C ASP A 277 -10.62 -36.31 10.87
N ALA A 278 -10.85 -35.89 12.12
CA ALA A 278 -11.75 -36.59 13.04
C ALA A 278 -13.23 -36.51 12.62
N LEU A 279 -13.67 -35.37 12.08
CA LEU A 279 -15.04 -35.14 11.62
C LEU A 279 -15.35 -35.89 10.32
N GLU A 280 -14.43 -35.91 9.36
CA GLU A 280 -14.58 -36.65 8.10
C GLU A 280 -14.63 -38.16 8.33
N ASN A 281 -13.90 -38.65 9.34
CA ASN A 281 -13.93 -40.06 9.74
C ASN A 281 -15.15 -40.41 10.62
N HIS A 282 -15.96 -39.44 11.04
CA HIS A 282 -17.16 -39.66 11.84
C HIS A 282 -18.36 -40.01 10.95
N ASN A 283 -18.81 -41.27 11.01
CA ASN A 283 -20.02 -41.71 10.30
C ASN A 283 -21.28 -41.06 10.91
N GLU A 284 -22.23 -40.62 10.06
CA GLU A 284 -23.50 -39.92 10.38
C GLU A 284 -24.43 -40.64 11.39
N GLY A 285 -24.10 -41.85 11.84
CA GLY A 285 -24.88 -42.65 12.78
C GLY A 285 -24.49 -42.55 14.26
N GLN A 286 -23.42 -41.83 14.63
CA GLN A 286 -23.04 -41.63 16.02
C GLN A 286 -23.61 -40.32 16.57
N SER A 287 -24.51 -40.43 17.56
CA SER A 287 -25.36 -39.35 18.08
C SER A 287 -24.66 -38.32 18.98
N ASN A 288 -23.34 -38.45 19.21
CA ASN A 288 -22.58 -37.51 20.04
C ASN A 288 -21.46 -36.89 19.21
N MET A 289 -21.56 -35.58 18.94
CA MET A 289 -20.43 -34.80 18.45
C MET A 289 -19.30 -34.85 19.49
N PRO A 290 -18.06 -35.17 19.11
CA PRO A 290 -16.94 -35.07 20.04
C PRO A 290 -16.84 -33.63 20.55
N VAL A 291 -16.46 -33.46 21.82
CA VAL A 291 -16.13 -32.14 22.36
C VAL A 291 -14.86 -31.68 21.64
N ILE A 292 -15.01 -30.70 20.75
CA ILE A 292 -13.92 -30.17 19.93
C ILE A 292 -13.15 -29.15 20.76
N GLU A 293 -12.11 -29.61 21.45
CA GLU A 293 -11.13 -28.73 22.07
C GLU A 293 -9.90 -28.62 21.15
N LEU A 294 -9.48 -27.39 20.86
CA LEU A 294 -8.25 -27.17 20.12
C LEU A 294 -7.06 -27.46 21.03
N GLU A 295 -6.14 -28.30 20.54
CA GLU A 295 -4.84 -28.47 21.17
C GLU A 295 -4.09 -27.13 21.23
N THR A 296 -3.26 -26.96 22.26
CA THR A 296 -2.41 -25.77 22.41
C THR A 296 -1.29 -25.80 21.37
N VAL A 297 -1.12 -24.72 20.62
CA VAL A 297 -0.04 -24.60 19.62
C VAL A 297 1.26 -24.27 20.34
N THR A 298 2.28 -25.11 20.13
CA THR A 298 3.57 -24.96 20.81
C THR A 298 4.64 -24.35 19.90
N THR A 299 5.77 -23.94 20.50
CA THR A 299 6.95 -23.49 19.75
C THR A 299 7.44 -24.55 18.76
N ALA A 300 7.37 -25.83 19.11
CA ALA A 300 7.79 -26.93 18.24
C ALA A 300 6.91 -27.03 16.98
N ASP A 301 5.59 -26.85 17.13
CA ASP A 301 4.66 -26.82 16.00
C ASP A 301 4.98 -25.69 15.03
N PHE A 302 5.29 -24.50 15.58
CA PHE A 302 5.63 -23.33 14.78
C PHE A 302 6.94 -23.54 14.00
N LEU A 303 7.96 -24.14 14.63
CA LEU A 303 9.23 -24.47 13.98
C LEU A 303 9.06 -25.47 12.84
N GLU A 304 8.17 -26.45 13.00
CA GLU A 304 7.84 -27.39 11.92
C GLU A 304 7.19 -26.67 10.73
N VAL A 305 6.30 -25.70 10.98
CA VAL A 305 5.70 -24.87 9.92
C VAL A 305 6.76 -24.05 9.19
N ILE A 306 7.71 -23.44 9.91
CA ILE A 306 8.85 -22.70 9.30
C ILE A 306 9.68 -23.60 8.37
N ALA A 307 9.73 -24.91 8.62
CA ALA A 307 10.42 -25.85 7.74
C ALA A 307 9.78 -25.92 6.34
N HIS A 308 8.46 -25.67 6.23
CA HIS A 308 7.69 -25.80 4.99
C HIS A 308 7.25 -24.45 4.39
N THR A 309 7.18 -23.38 5.17
CA THR A 309 6.78 -22.04 4.71
C THR A 309 7.99 -21.14 4.55
N LYS A 310 8.69 -21.19 3.40
CA LYS A 310 9.92 -20.42 3.16
C LYS A 310 9.65 -18.91 2.91
N PRO A 311 10.61 -18.02 3.25
CA PRO A 311 10.46 -16.58 3.04
C PRO A 311 10.41 -16.22 1.55
N SER A 312 9.46 -15.35 1.18
CA SER A 312 9.23 -14.98 -0.24
C SER A 312 10.25 -13.99 -0.79
N ALA A 313 10.86 -13.16 0.07
CA ALA A 313 11.68 -12.01 -0.35
C ALA A 313 13.19 -12.18 -0.14
N ARG A 314 13.66 -13.32 0.40
CA ARG A 314 15.05 -13.48 0.89
C ARG A 314 16.12 -13.17 -0.17
N CYS A 315 15.90 -13.55 -1.43
CA CYS A 315 16.89 -13.40 -2.51
C CYS A 315 16.94 -12.00 -3.15
N LEU A 316 16.07 -11.07 -2.74
CA LEU A 316 15.97 -9.76 -3.37
C LEU A 316 16.65 -8.64 -2.56
N MET A 317 17.07 -8.90 -1.33
CA MET A 317 17.62 -7.86 -0.43
C MET A 317 18.89 -7.21 -0.98
N ASP A 318 19.79 -8.00 -1.56
CA ASP A 318 21.03 -7.48 -2.13
C ASP A 318 20.74 -6.52 -3.28
N ARG A 319 19.69 -6.79 -4.06
CA ARG A 319 19.26 -5.94 -5.16
C ARG A 319 18.64 -4.63 -4.65
N TYR A 320 17.83 -4.68 -3.60
CA TYR A 320 17.30 -3.46 -2.97
C TYR A 320 18.43 -2.61 -2.35
N THR A 321 19.39 -3.24 -1.68
CA THR A 321 20.53 -2.55 -1.04
C THR A 321 21.45 -1.93 -2.10
N ALA A 322 21.69 -2.62 -3.21
CA ALA A 322 22.45 -2.07 -4.33
C ALA A 322 21.72 -0.87 -4.97
N TRP A 323 20.41 -1.00 -5.18
CA TRP A 323 19.60 0.09 -5.73
C TRP A 323 19.53 1.30 -4.78
N GLU A 324 19.40 1.06 -3.47
CA GLU A 324 19.46 2.11 -2.45
C GLU A 324 20.79 2.87 -2.52
N LYS A 325 21.93 2.17 -2.54
CA LYS A 325 23.25 2.83 -2.68
C LYS A 325 23.39 3.71 -3.93
N GLU A 326 22.70 3.36 -5.01
CA GLU A 326 22.75 4.10 -6.28
C GLU A 326 21.73 5.26 -6.34
N TYR A 327 20.56 5.10 -5.71
CA TYR A 327 19.40 5.98 -5.88
C TYR A 327 18.85 6.60 -4.59
N GLU A 328 19.44 6.36 -3.42
CA GLU A 328 18.99 6.91 -2.14
C GLU A 328 19.01 8.44 -2.15
N SER A 329 17.89 9.03 -1.71
CA SER A 329 17.80 10.45 -1.42
C SER A 329 17.64 10.62 0.09
N VAL A 330 18.78 10.89 0.76
CA VAL A 330 18.94 11.00 2.23
C VAL A 330 17.81 11.74 2.91
#